data_AF-A0A7G2CIT5-F1
#
_entry.id   AF-A0A7G2CIT5-F1
#
_cell.length_a   1.000
_cell.length_b   1.000
_cell.length_c   1.000
_cell.angle_alpha   90.00
_cell.angle_beta   90.00
_cell.angle_gamma   90.00
#
_symmetry.space_group_name_H-M   'P 1'
#
loop_
_entity.id
_entity.type
_entity.pdbx_description
1 polymer ?
#
loop_
_entity_poly.entity_id
_entity_poly.type
_entity_poly.pdbx_seq_one_letter_code
_entity_poly.pdbx_strand_id
1 'polypeptide(L)'
;MCLSICLLFSFPFEGRKVGIYKSLTSEQSIRGQITPLHVVLTCSVFNATHDPSLYGALAAAKEKHTTVGCGAAQGDASMYPWWALPSSKARKENFYLLVHGIPTPDSDRRSLRNAQRDTFLRYKGAATRRNGFRGKILFLYVLAAHYSTTESLQVTDYRDATVVSGGGKSLRPVTPPTGLYTTSFAMEESLEYRDVLWMTNFRDARPTTGKKVGQEGYWGIETEVGMTRKLITYMLYASYQFPDVPFISKGDDDAFYKIPQILIELESMQAEMDSFNRQSKRYHVQHSYWGGYPLPEIRITFTTGWFIVMSNSILKVWTTAISDLAEEKEKDELLLRHAQVSGSDAVQVGIVAALSPYDAQYMKMYKAYSMNHEDVFMGLLVNHVREYLQDTTCQNARNRCEMVYYRVEPGCRGHNLFNPPKKNIVHRRKSFVMHRAKTPLLHYQLFLYFSNPSQLFSYTDSTTEQFVKELRWGEEDAYDKINFTALQQSPLWEELFPPRRDALLDDGPRWWDDTLLIKDAQFDVGVSWYPFTVLNTTKKYLLPPTADVGKYGVASGILPRKDLMCIWH
;
A
#
# COMPACT_ATOMS: atom_id res chain seq x y z
N MET A 1 32.86 -60.48 -6.09
CA MET A 1 32.59 -60.30 -4.65
C MET A 1 32.98 -58.87 -4.29
N CYS A 2 32.00 -57.96 -4.20
CA CYS A 2 32.01 -56.72 -3.42
C CYS A 2 30.64 -56.08 -3.62
N LEU A 3 29.71 -56.36 -2.70
CA LEU A 3 28.44 -55.65 -2.57
C LEU A 3 28.68 -54.47 -1.62
N SER A 4 28.44 -53.25 -2.10
CA SER A 4 28.15 -52.09 -1.25
C SER A 4 26.67 -51.76 -1.38
N ILE A 5 26.02 -51.73 -0.23
CA ILE A 5 24.57 -51.62 -0.02
C ILE A 5 24.12 -50.18 -0.24
N CYS A 6 23.18 -50.00 -1.18
CA CYS A 6 22.33 -48.83 -1.30
C CYS A 6 21.43 -48.67 -0.07
N LEU A 7 21.41 -47.49 0.53
CA LEU A 7 20.28 -47.01 1.34
C LEU A 7 19.74 -45.72 0.70
N LEU A 8 18.83 -45.93 -0.25
CA LEU A 8 17.89 -44.94 -0.73
C LEU A 8 16.86 -44.69 0.38
N PHE A 9 16.85 -43.49 0.97
CA PHE A 9 15.64 -42.97 1.59
C PHE A 9 14.76 -42.37 0.49
N SER A 10 13.96 -43.23 -0.13
CA SER A 10 12.84 -42.84 -0.97
C SER A 10 11.69 -42.37 -0.07
N PHE A 11 11.36 -41.07 -0.10
CA PHE A 11 10.04 -40.63 0.31
C PHE A 11 9.06 -40.85 -0.84
N PRO A 12 7.96 -41.61 -0.65
CA PRO A 12 6.91 -41.69 -1.64
C PRO A 12 6.01 -40.47 -1.44
N PHE A 13 6.19 -39.44 -2.25
CA PHE A 13 5.09 -38.53 -2.56
C PHE A 13 4.77 -38.72 -4.03
N GLU A 14 3.71 -39.49 -4.31
CA GLU A 14 2.90 -39.30 -5.51
C GLU A 14 2.28 -37.89 -5.41
N GLY A 15 3.10 -36.88 -5.67
CA GLY A 15 2.71 -35.48 -5.61
C GLY A 15 2.16 -35.06 -6.97
N ARG A 16 0.86 -34.75 -7.03
CA ARG A 16 0.32 -33.93 -8.14
C ARG A 16 1.24 -32.73 -8.33
N LYS A 17 1.74 -32.52 -9.55
CA LYS A 17 2.47 -31.30 -9.90
C LYS A 17 1.52 -30.12 -9.68
N VAL A 18 1.89 -29.20 -8.80
CA VAL A 18 1.13 -27.97 -8.60
C VAL A 18 1.65 -26.96 -9.61
N GLY A 19 0.77 -26.40 -10.46
CA GLY A 19 1.14 -25.40 -11.46
C GLY A 19 1.89 -24.21 -10.84
N ILE A 20 2.86 -23.65 -11.58
CA ILE A 20 3.78 -22.61 -11.07
C ILE A 20 3.05 -21.40 -10.49
N TYR A 21 1.94 -20.99 -11.12
CA TYR A 21 1.11 -19.90 -10.64
C TYR A 21 0.64 -20.14 -9.20
N LYS A 22 0.00 -21.29 -8.96
CA LYS A 22 -0.56 -21.68 -7.67
C LYS A 22 0.52 -21.83 -6.60
N SER A 23 1.71 -22.28 -6.99
CA SER A 23 2.87 -22.31 -6.09
C SER A 23 3.27 -20.90 -5.66
N LEU A 24 3.48 -19.98 -6.61
CA LEU A 24 3.96 -18.63 -6.35
C LEU A 24 2.96 -17.75 -5.61
N THR A 25 1.66 -17.87 -5.91
CA THR A 25 0.62 -17.01 -5.33
C THR A 25 0.02 -17.55 -4.04
N SER A 26 0.39 -18.76 -3.62
CA SER A 26 -0.06 -19.33 -2.34
C SER A 26 0.27 -18.41 -1.16
N GLU A 27 -0.59 -18.40 -0.14
CA GLU A 27 -0.35 -17.62 1.08
C GLU A 27 1.02 -17.94 1.70
N GLN A 28 1.40 -19.22 1.73
CA GLN A 28 2.69 -19.65 2.24
C GLN A 28 3.87 -19.08 1.43
N SER A 29 3.79 -19.11 0.10
CA SER A 29 4.83 -18.52 -0.77
C SER A 29 4.95 -17.02 -0.56
N ILE A 30 3.83 -16.29 -0.51
CA ILE A 30 3.83 -14.84 -0.32
C ILE A 30 4.38 -14.47 1.06
N ARG A 31 3.95 -15.14 2.14
CA ARG A 31 4.51 -14.95 3.49
C ARG A 31 5.99 -15.33 3.57
N GLY A 32 6.47 -16.20 2.69
CA GLY A 32 7.89 -16.51 2.51
C GLY A 32 8.72 -15.39 1.89
N GLN A 33 8.08 -14.49 1.15
CA GLN A 33 8.75 -13.39 0.43
C GLN A 33 8.70 -12.06 1.17
N ILE A 34 7.73 -11.88 2.07
CA ILE A 34 7.54 -10.63 2.81
C ILE A 34 6.99 -10.91 4.22
N THR A 35 7.55 -10.22 5.21
CA THR A 35 7.24 -10.43 6.63
C THR A 35 7.36 -9.14 7.44
N PRO A 36 6.64 -8.98 8.57
CA PRO A 36 6.88 -7.87 9.49
C PRO A 36 8.31 -7.91 10.05
N LEU A 37 9.12 -6.87 9.80
CA LEU A 37 10.54 -6.88 10.16
C LEU A 37 10.74 -7.03 11.67
N HIS A 38 9.97 -6.28 12.46
CA HIS A 38 10.05 -6.33 13.92
C HIS A 38 9.78 -7.73 14.47
N VAL A 39 8.89 -8.51 13.84
CA VAL A 39 8.63 -9.90 14.24
C VAL A 39 9.87 -10.75 13.99
N VAL A 40 10.50 -10.65 12.81
CA VAL A 40 11.76 -11.37 12.55
C VAL A 40 12.84 -10.97 13.55
N LEU A 41 13.00 -9.67 13.82
CA LEU A 41 14.02 -9.18 14.75
C LEU A 41 13.79 -9.66 16.19
N THR A 42 12.53 -9.76 16.65
CA THR A 42 12.23 -10.23 18.02
C THR A 42 12.13 -11.75 18.14
N CYS A 43 11.83 -12.45 17.05
CA CYS A 43 11.54 -13.90 17.04
C CYS A 43 12.61 -14.79 16.46
N SER A 44 13.68 -14.20 15.96
CA SER A 44 14.85 -14.92 15.50
C SER A 44 15.98 -14.92 16.53
N VAL A 45 16.74 -16.00 16.52
CA VAL A 45 18.08 -16.07 17.11
C VAL A 45 19.08 -15.73 16.02
N PHE A 46 20.05 -14.88 16.35
CA PHE A 46 21.06 -14.40 15.42
C PHE A 46 22.46 -14.82 15.89
N ASN A 47 23.33 -15.16 14.93
CA ASN A 47 24.72 -15.48 15.23
C ASN A 47 25.58 -14.21 15.33
N ALA A 48 26.05 -13.90 16.55
CA ALA A 48 26.86 -12.71 16.84
C ALA A 48 28.26 -12.73 16.20
N THR A 49 28.75 -13.87 15.72
CA THR A 49 30.13 -13.99 15.21
C THR A 49 30.33 -13.43 13.81
N HIS A 50 29.26 -13.25 13.04
CA HIS A 50 29.36 -12.83 11.63
C HIS A 50 29.47 -11.31 11.46
N ASP A 51 28.80 -10.54 12.32
CA ASP A 51 28.81 -9.07 12.23
C ASP A 51 28.58 -8.45 13.63
N PRO A 52 29.66 -8.18 14.39
CA PRO A 52 29.55 -7.69 15.77
C PRO A 52 28.93 -6.29 15.88
N SER A 53 29.12 -5.41 14.88
CA SER A 53 28.59 -4.04 14.93
C SER A 53 27.08 -4.04 14.69
N LEU A 54 26.62 -4.78 13.68
CA LEU A 54 25.19 -4.89 13.38
C LEU A 54 24.44 -5.65 14.49
N TYR A 55 25.07 -6.69 15.06
CA TYR A 55 24.52 -7.39 16.22
C TYR A 55 24.44 -6.49 17.46
N GLY A 56 25.49 -5.70 17.73
CA GLY A 56 25.49 -4.72 18.82
C GLY A 56 24.39 -3.66 18.64
N ALA A 57 24.18 -3.18 17.41
CA ALA A 57 23.10 -2.25 17.09
C ALA A 57 21.72 -2.88 17.32
N LEU A 58 21.53 -4.14 16.93
CA LEU A 58 20.29 -4.88 17.20
C LEU A 58 20.05 -5.04 18.71
N ALA A 59 21.08 -5.41 19.47
CA ALA A 59 20.98 -5.56 20.92
C ALA A 59 20.57 -4.24 21.59
N ALA A 60 21.24 -3.14 21.23
CA ALA A 60 20.91 -1.80 21.72
C ALA A 60 19.48 -1.37 21.33
N ALA A 61 19.04 -1.68 20.11
CA ALA A 61 17.69 -1.36 19.66
C ALA A 61 16.62 -2.18 20.41
N LYS A 62 16.88 -3.46 20.71
CA LYS A 62 15.99 -4.31 21.52
C LYS A 62 15.90 -3.86 22.98
N GLU A 63 16.99 -3.36 23.53
CA GLU A 63 17.01 -2.79 24.89
C GLU A 63 16.22 -1.48 24.93
N LYS A 64 16.45 -0.60 23.95
CA LYS A 64 15.77 0.69 23.84
C LYS A 64 14.27 0.56 23.57
N HIS A 65 13.87 -0.40 22.75
CA HIS A 65 12.48 -0.55 22.32
C HIS A 65 11.90 -1.86 22.85
N THR A 66 10.92 -1.77 23.75
CA THR A 66 10.28 -2.93 24.40
C THR A 66 9.88 -3.97 23.36
N THR A 67 10.37 -5.20 23.53
CA THR A 67 10.07 -6.31 22.63
C THR A 67 8.75 -6.95 23.04
N VAL A 68 7.67 -6.66 22.31
CA VAL A 68 6.49 -7.55 22.39
C VAL A 68 6.92 -8.85 21.72
N GLY A 69 7.29 -9.84 22.54
CA GLY A 69 7.79 -11.13 22.09
C GLY A 69 6.75 -11.91 21.27
N CYS A 70 7.21 -12.98 20.61
CA CYS A 70 6.46 -13.80 19.66
C CYS A 70 5.14 -14.39 20.18
N GLY A 71 5.02 -14.55 21.50
CA GLY A 71 3.79 -15.04 22.16
C GLY A 71 3.05 -13.99 22.99
N ALA A 72 3.62 -12.80 23.21
CA ALA A 72 3.09 -11.81 24.15
C ALA A 72 2.04 -10.88 23.51
N ALA A 73 1.99 -10.78 22.18
CA ALA A 73 1.06 -9.88 21.47
C ALA A 73 -0.43 -10.25 21.63
N GLN A 74 -0.74 -11.46 22.12
CA GLN A 74 -2.14 -11.87 22.36
C GLN A 74 -2.68 -11.44 23.73
N GLY A 75 -1.80 -11.09 24.68
CA GLY A 75 -2.18 -10.76 26.06
C GLY A 75 -2.16 -9.27 26.39
N ASP A 76 -1.54 -8.44 25.56
CA ASP A 76 -1.51 -6.99 25.75
C ASP A 76 -2.80 -6.35 25.22
N ALA A 77 -3.78 -6.15 26.10
CA ALA A 77 -5.08 -5.56 25.77
C ALA A 77 -4.98 -4.11 25.25
N SER A 78 -3.81 -3.47 25.35
CA SER A 78 -3.58 -2.12 24.83
C SER A 78 -3.21 -2.08 23.34
N MET A 79 -2.85 -3.22 22.74
CA MET A 79 -2.41 -3.32 21.34
C MET A 79 -3.27 -4.28 20.49
N TYR A 80 -3.52 -3.88 19.24
CA TYR A 80 -4.13 -4.71 18.19
C TYR A 80 -3.05 -5.08 17.17
N PRO A 81 -2.29 -6.17 17.39
CA PRO A 81 -1.18 -6.54 16.51
C PRO A 81 -1.68 -6.84 15.10
N TRP A 82 -1.49 -5.92 14.16
CA TRP A 82 -1.88 -6.11 12.77
C TRP A 82 -1.16 -7.30 12.12
N TRP A 83 0.01 -7.69 12.65
CA TRP A 83 0.81 -8.84 12.24
C TRP A 83 0.30 -10.19 12.77
N ALA A 84 -0.63 -10.21 13.72
CA ALA A 84 -1.24 -11.45 14.19
C ALA A 84 -2.10 -12.11 13.10
N LEU A 85 -2.38 -13.41 13.23
CA LEU A 85 -3.22 -14.12 12.26
C LEU A 85 -4.57 -13.45 12.09
N PRO A 86 -5.13 -13.44 10.86
CA PRO A 86 -6.49 -12.96 10.63
C PRO A 86 -7.54 -13.64 11.52
N SER A 87 -7.34 -14.91 11.86
CA SER A 87 -8.23 -15.69 12.74
C SER A 87 -8.18 -15.27 14.22
N SER A 88 -7.15 -14.55 14.64
CA SER A 88 -6.94 -14.18 16.04
C SER A 88 -8.03 -13.23 16.56
N LYS A 89 -8.36 -13.33 17.85
CA LYS A 89 -9.39 -12.49 18.49
C LYS A 89 -9.07 -11.00 18.33
N ALA A 90 -7.82 -10.60 18.56
CA ALA A 90 -7.38 -9.22 18.39
C ALA A 90 -7.63 -8.71 16.97
N ARG A 91 -7.42 -9.53 15.93
CA ARG A 91 -7.71 -9.12 14.55
C ARG A 91 -9.20 -8.98 14.25
N LYS A 92 -10.07 -9.75 14.90
CA LYS A 92 -11.53 -9.65 14.72
C LYS A 92 -12.13 -8.40 15.36
N GLU A 93 -11.48 -7.87 16.39
CA GLU A 93 -11.96 -6.69 17.13
C GLU A 93 -11.56 -5.36 16.49
N ASN A 94 -10.60 -5.33 15.56
CA ASN A 94 -10.15 -4.11 14.89
C ASN A 94 -10.45 -4.15 13.38
N PHE A 95 -11.34 -3.27 12.93
CA PHE A 95 -11.76 -3.19 11.53
C PHE A 95 -11.05 -2.05 10.80
N TYR A 96 -10.10 -2.41 9.93
CA TYR A 96 -9.55 -1.46 8.97
C TYR A 96 -10.46 -1.33 7.76
N LEU A 97 -10.72 -0.09 7.34
CA LEU A 97 -11.33 0.23 6.06
C LEU A 97 -10.31 0.15 4.92
N LEU A 98 -9.07 0.59 5.19
CA LEU A 98 -8.00 0.62 4.21
C LEU A 98 -6.65 0.16 4.82
N VAL A 99 -5.91 -0.66 4.08
CA VAL A 99 -4.48 -0.92 4.35
C VAL A 99 -3.66 -0.32 3.22
N HIS A 100 -2.79 0.63 3.56
CA HIS A 100 -2.03 1.46 2.63
C HIS A 100 -0.53 1.15 2.73
N GLY A 101 0.05 0.69 1.63
CA GLY A 101 1.45 0.30 1.55
C GLY A 101 2.28 1.39 0.90
N ILE A 102 3.45 1.66 1.45
CA ILE A 102 4.40 2.62 0.90
C ILE A 102 5.70 1.87 0.57
N PRO A 103 5.86 1.40 -0.69
CA PRO A 103 7.12 0.87 -1.19
C PRO A 103 8.22 1.95 -1.13
N THR A 104 9.29 1.66 -0.42
CA THR A 104 10.37 2.62 -0.13
C THR A 104 11.70 1.88 0.09
N PRO A 105 12.84 2.46 -0.30
CA PRO A 105 14.14 1.85 -0.07
C PRO A 105 14.58 1.93 1.40
N ASP A 106 15.40 0.96 1.82
CA ASP A 106 16.20 1.03 3.05
C ASP A 106 17.37 2.03 2.85
N SER A 107 17.07 3.32 2.96
CA SER A 107 18.04 4.42 2.81
C SER A 107 17.74 5.60 3.76
N ASP A 108 18.46 6.70 3.56
CA ASP A 108 18.19 8.03 4.14
C ASP A 108 16.74 8.56 3.99
N ARG A 109 15.92 7.93 3.13
CA ARG A 109 14.47 8.15 3.04
C ARG A 109 13.73 7.80 4.35
N ARG A 110 14.38 7.15 5.31
CA ARG A 110 13.93 7.08 6.72
C ARG A 110 13.46 8.44 7.25
N SER A 111 14.13 9.53 6.89
CA SER A 111 13.75 10.88 7.31
C SER A 111 12.34 11.27 6.84
N LEU A 112 11.95 10.89 5.62
CA LEU A 112 10.60 11.12 5.08
C LEU A 112 9.58 10.25 5.81
N ARG A 113 9.88 8.97 6.02
CA ARG A 113 8.98 8.06 6.76
C ARG A 113 8.72 8.56 8.18
N ASN A 114 9.76 9.04 8.88
CA ASN A 114 9.58 9.69 10.18
C ASN A 114 8.68 10.92 10.07
N ALA A 115 8.90 11.79 9.08
CA ALA A 115 8.05 12.96 8.88
C ALA A 115 6.59 12.58 8.59
N GLN A 116 6.33 11.52 7.81
CA GLN A 116 4.98 11.00 7.59
C GLN A 116 4.32 10.53 8.90
N ARG A 117 5.07 9.79 9.75
CA ARG A 117 4.64 9.37 11.10
C ARG A 117 4.35 10.55 12.01
N ASP A 118 5.13 11.62 11.91
CA ASP A 118 5.02 12.82 12.73
C ASP A 118 4.04 13.85 12.18
N THR A 119 3.42 13.57 11.05
CA THR A 119 2.47 14.48 10.40
C THR A 119 1.13 13.82 10.15
N PHE A 120 0.81 13.43 8.91
CA PHE A 120 -0.54 12.97 8.58
C PHE A 120 -0.95 11.68 9.29
N LEU A 121 0.00 10.84 9.73
CA LEU A 121 -0.30 9.66 10.55
C LEU A 121 -0.76 10.00 11.98
N ARG A 122 -0.77 11.29 12.35
CA ARG A 122 -1.41 11.78 13.57
C ARG A 122 -2.90 12.08 13.39
N TYR A 123 -3.42 12.09 12.17
CA TYR A 123 -4.85 12.33 11.95
C TYR A 123 -5.71 11.22 12.55
N LYS A 124 -6.90 11.61 13.04
CA LYS A 124 -7.91 10.65 13.52
C LYS A 124 -8.23 9.63 12.42
N GLY A 125 -8.27 8.37 12.83
CA GLY A 125 -8.48 7.23 11.94
C GLY A 125 -7.20 6.54 11.46
N ALA A 126 -6.02 7.15 11.61
CA ALA A 126 -4.75 6.46 11.37
C ALA A 126 -4.44 5.45 12.47
N ALA A 127 -4.20 4.19 12.11
CA ALA A 127 -3.76 3.13 13.00
C ALA A 127 -2.23 3.11 13.07
N THR A 128 -1.67 3.38 14.25
CA THR A 128 -0.22 3.45 14.47
C THR A 128 0.15 2.80 15.81
N ARG A 129 1.43 2.54 16.07
CA ARG A 129 1.86 2.03 17.38
C ARG A 129 1.36 2.92 18.54
N ARG A 130 1.31 4.24 18.35
CA ARG A 130 0.93 5.22 19.40
C ARG A 130 -0.49 5.02 19.94
N ASN A 131 -1.39 4.47 19.14
CA ASN A 131 -2.77 4.17 19.55
C ASN A 131 -3.06 2.67 19.57
N GLY A 132 -2.03 1.84 19.73
CA GLY A 132 -2.18 0.38 19.72
C GLY A 132 -2.68 -0.17 18.38
N PHE A 133 -2.42 0.55 17.28
CA PHE A 133 -2.93 0.27 15.93
C PHE A 133 -4.47 0.31 15.80
N ARG A 134 -5.15 1.08 16.64
CA ARG A 134 -6.58 1.37 16.52
C ARG A 134 -6.82 2.45 15.47
N GLY A 135 -7.67 2.17 14.48
CA GLY A 135 -7.98 3.14 13.42
C GLY A 135 -8.64 2.48 12.21
N LYS A 136 -9.10 3.30 11.27
CA LYS A 136 -9.71 2.84 10.02
C LYS A 136 -8.69 2.67 8.89
N ILE A 137 -7.53 3.32 8.95
CA ILE A 137 -6.46 3.18 7.95
C ILE A 137 -5.15 2.75 8.59
N LEU A 138 -4.58 1.65 8.11
CA LEU A 138 -3.26 1.17 8.51
C LEU A 138 -2.24 1.51 7.43
N PHE A 139 -1.14 2.16 7.81
CA PHE A 139 -0.01 2.41 6.92
C PHE A 139 1.10 1.40 7.19
N LEU A 140 1.66 0.82 6.12
CA LEU A 140 2.79 -0.12 6.20
C LEU A 140 3.88 0.30 5.22
N TYR A 141 5.11 0.40 5.70
CA TYR A 141 6.27 0.68 4.87
C TYR A 141 6.86 -0.62 4.34
N VAL A 142 6.98 -0.74 3.02
CA VAL A 142 7.45 -1.96 2.35
C VAL A 142 8.90 -1.75 1.92
N LEU A 143 9.81 -2.29 2.71
CA LEU A 143 11.25 -2.19 2.52
C LEU A 143 11.84 -3.49 1.98
N ALA A 144 13.03 -3.37 1.43
CA ALA A 144 13.87 -4.46 1.00
C ALA A 144 15.33 -4.10 1.24
N ALA A 145 16.22 -5.09 1.14
CA ALA A 145 17.64 -4.84 1.17
C ALA A 145 18.02 -3.85 0.05
N HIS A 146 18.72 -2.77 0.37
CA HIS A 146 19.21 -1.85 -0.63
C HIS A 146 20.30 -2.54 -1.48
N TYR A 147 20.48 -2.15 -2.76
CA TYR A 147 21.49 -2.77 -3.63
C TYR A 147 22.91 -2.69 -3.03
N SER A 148 23.19 -1.64 -2.25
CA SER A 148 24.48 -1.42 -1.61
C SER A 148 24.62 -2.06 -0.23
N THR A 149 23.59 -2.69 0.31
CA THR A 149 23.67 -3.34 1.62
C THR A 149 24.48 -4.62 1.49
N THR A 150 25.65 -4.66 2.15
CA THR A 150 26.58 -5.79 2.15
C THR A 150 26.55 -6.56 3.46
N GLU A 151 26.09 -5.94 4.54
CA GLU A 151 25.97 -6.54 5.87
C GLU A 151 24.74 -7.46 5.96
N SER A 152 24.82 -8.51 6.80
CA SER A 152 23.72 -9.44 7.01
C SER A 152 23.71 -10.02 8.42
N LEU A 153 22.53 -10.12 9.01
CA LEU A 153 22.32 -10.89 10.23
C LEU A 153 21.99 -12.34 9.87
N GLN A 154 22.85 -13.27 10.26
CA GLN A 154 22.61 -14.70 10.05
C GLN A 154 21.56 -15.21 11.03
N VAL A 155 20.42 -15.69 10.50
CA VAL A 155 19.32 -16.24 11.29
C VAL A 155 19.58 -17.72 11.53
N THR A 156 19.76 -18.12 12.79
CA THR A 156 20.06 -19.51 13.16
C THR A 156 18.84 -20.28 13.66
N ASP A 157 17.84 -19.56 14.18
CA ASP A 157 16.55 -20.11 14.57
C ASP A 157 15.47 -19.03 14.38
N TYR A 158 14.26 -19.44 14.00
CA TYR A 158 13.10 -18.56 13.85
C TYR A 158 11.85 -19.24 14.42
N ARG A 159 11.23 -18.59 15.40
CA ARG A 159 9.93 -19.01 15.93
C ARG A 159 8.85 -18.17 15.28
N ASP A 160 8.11 -18.75 14.35
CA ASP A 160 7.06 -18.03 13.64
C ASP A 160 5.93 -17.59 14.59
N ALA A 161 5.96 -16.31 14.98
CA ALA A 161 4.96 -15.70 15.85
C ALA A 161 3.57 -15.64 15.19
N THR A 162 3.51 -15.80 13.87
CA THR A 162 2.25 -15.80 13.14
C THR A 162 1.55 -17.15 13.17
N VAL A 163 2.08 -18.20 13.80
CA VAL A 163 1.48 -19.57 13.70
C VAL A 163 0.74 -20.00 14.98
N VAL A 164 0.83 -19.26 16.09
CA VAL A 164 0.37 -19.75 17.39
C VAL A 164 -1.03 -19.25 17.76
N SER A 165 -2.08 -19.71 17.06
CA SER A 165 -3.39 -20.06 17.67
C SER A 165 -4.43 -20.47 16.62
N GLY A 166 -4.77 -21.77 16.62
CA GLY A 166 -5.89 -22.33 15.88
C GLY A 166 -5.56 -23.74 15.40
N GLY A 167 -6.06 -24.75 16.12
CA GLY A 167 -5.83 -26.18 15.87
C GLY A 167 -6.40 -26.71 14.55
N GLY A 168 -5.96 -26.18 13.41
CA GLY A 168 -6.28 -26.67 12.07
C GLY A 168 -5.01 -26.71 11.23
N LYS A 169 -4.62 -27.91 10.78
CA LYS A 169 -3.56 -28.24 9.82
C LYS A 169 -2.52 -27.12 9.56
N SER A 170 -1.58 -27.00 10.51
CA SER A 170 -0.19 -26.56 10.35
C SER A 170 0.14 -25.81 9.05
N LEU A 171 -0.01 -24.49 9.03
CA LEU A 171 0.88 -23.67 8.19
C LEU A 171 2.30 -24.00 8.67
N ARG A 172 3.13 -24.58 7.80
CA ARG A 172 4.53 -24.83 8.15
C ARG A 172 5.17 -23.48 8.49
N PRO A 173 6.02 -23.40 9.53
CA PRO A 173 6.82 -22.20 9.77
C PRO A 173 7.46 -21.79 8.45
N VAL A 174 7.29 -20.53 8.07
CA VAL A 174 8.02 -19.98 6.93
C VAL A 174 9.51 -20.20 7.22
N THR A 175 10.23 -20.88 6.33
CA THR A 175 11.69 -20.99 6.45
C THR A 175 12.24 -19.56 6.46
N PRO A 176 12.87 -19.11 7.57
CA PRO A 176 13.38 -17.75 7.62
C PRO A 176 14.42 -17.52 6.52
N PRO A 177 14.64 -16.27 6.10
CA PRO A 177 15.80 -15.97 5.29
C PRO A 177 17.06 -16.40 6.06
N THR A 178 17.94 -17.17 5.42
CA THR A 178 19.20 -17.65 6.04
C THR A 178 20.09 -16.49 6.49
N GLY A 179 19.99 -15.35 5.81
CA GLY A 179 20.55 -14.07 6.23
C GLY A 179 19.60 -12.91 5.97
N LEU A 180 19.49 -12.00 6.93
CA LEU A 180 18.73 -10.75 6.82
C LEU A 180 19.68 -9.60 6.46
N TYR A 181 19.61 -9.14 5.20
CA TYR A 181 20.41 -8.02 4.70
C TYR A 181 19.74 -6.68 5.02
N THR A 182 20.08 -6.03 6.12
CA THR A 182 19.36 -4.84 6.60
C THR A 182 20.33 -3.82 7.20
N THR A 183 19.91 -2.57 7.32
CA THR A 183 20.65 -1.54 8.04
C THR A 183 20.24 -1.47 9.52
N SER A 184 21.14 -0.99 10.38
CA SER A 184 20.81 -0.67 11.78
C SER A 184 19.64 0.31 11.90
N PHE A 185 19.49 1.22 10.92
CA PHE A 185 18.40 2.18 10.87
C PHE A 185 17.03 1.53 10.61
N ALA A 186 16.94 0.59 9.66
CA ALA A 186 15.70 -0.16 9.41
C ALA A 186 15.32 -1.03 10.62
N MET A 187 16.31 -1.58 11.33
CA MET A 187 16.07 -2.34 12.55
C MET A 187 15.52 -1.47 13.69
N GLU A 188 16.18 -0.34 13.98
CA GLU A 188 15.71 0.61 15.00
C GLU A 188 14.31 1.12 14.65
N GLU A 189 14.11 1.58 13.41
CA GLU A 189 12.81 2.08 12.92
C GLU A 189 11.72 1.01 13.04
N SER A 190 12.01 -0.23 12.66
CA SER A 190 11.01 -1.29 12.73
C SER A 190 10.65 -1.66 14.16
N LEU A 191 11.61 -1.73 15.09
CA LEU A 191 11.34 -2.03 16.49
C LEU A 191 10.59 -0.87 17.17
N GLU A 192 10.92 0.36 16.80
CA GLU A 192 10.28 1.58 17.28
C GLU A 192 8.83 1.70 16.81
N TYR A 193 8.54 1.52 15.52
CA TYR A 193 7.21 1.85 14.97
C TYR A 193 6.34 0.63 14.64
N ARG A 194 6.94 -0.55 14.47
CA ARG A 194 6.24 -1.82 14.19
C ARG A 194 5.28 -1.74 12.99
N ASP A 195 5.62 -0.94 11.99
CA ASP A 195 4.85 -0.70 10.77
C ASP A 195 5.66 -1.02 9.49
N VAL A 196 6.79 -1.73 9.65
CA VAL A 196 7.68 -2.11 8.54
C VAL A 196 7.42 -3.55 8.11
N LEU A 197 7.09 -3.71 6.84
CA LEU A 197 7.17 -4.97 6.10
C LEU A 197 8.51 -5.05 5.38
N TRP A 198 9.11 -6.24 5.43
CA TRP A 198 10.42 -6.51 4.85
C TRP A 198 10.35 -7.62 3.82
N MET A 199 10.82 -7.34 2.62
CA MET A 199 10.98 -8.36 1.60
C MET A 199 12.24 -9.20 1.88
N THR A 200 12.03 -10.46 2.22
CA THR A 200 13.07 -11.38 2.71
C THR A 200 14.00 -11.87 1.61
N ASN A 201 13.45 -12.12 0.42
CA ASN A 201 14.16 -12.73 -0.71
C ASN A 201 14.19 -11.79 -1.94
N PHE A 202 14.36 -10.50 -1.68
CA PHE A 202 14.42 -9.46 -2.69
C PHE A 202 15.39 -8.35 -2.25
N ARG A 203 16.16 -7.85 -3.21
CA ARG A 203 17.07 -6.72 -3.05
C ARG A 203 16.65 -5.67 -4.07
N ASP A 204 16.54 -4.43 -3.65
CA ASP A 204 16.31 -3.31 -4.56
C ASP A 204 17.45 -3.26 -5.57
N ALA A 205 17.13 -3.07 -6.86
CA ALA A 205 18.14 -3.07 -7.91
C ALA A 205 18.88 -1.73 -7.99
N ARG A 206 20.12 -1.78 -8.48
CA ARG A 206 20.92 -0.57 -8.69
C ARG A 206 20.44 0.17 -9.93
N PRO A 207 20.16 1.48 -9.84
CA PRO A 207 19.86 2.30 -11.01
C PRO A 207 20.96 2.24 -12.08
N THR A 208 20.58 2.00 -13.34
CA THR A 208 21.52 1.99 -14.48
C THR A 208 21.71 3.37 -15.11
N THR A 209 20.90 4.36 -14.72
CA THR A 209 20.92 5.72 -15.26
C THR A 209 21.77 6.70 -14.45
N GLY A 210 22.54 6.21 -13.47
CA GLY A 210 23.34 7.06 -12.57
C GLY A 210 22.52 7.92 -11.61
N LYS A 211 21.20 7.70 -11.56
CA LYS A 211 20.29 8.44 -10.69
C LYS A 211 20.49 8.12 -9.22
N LYS A 212 20.33 9.14 -8.39
CA LYS A 212 20.32 9.07 -6.93
C LYS A 212 18.89 8.93 -6.43
N VAL A 213 18.70 8.13 -5.38
CA VAL A 213 17.41 7.88 -4.70
C VAL A 213 16.58 9.17 -4.58
N GLY A 214 15.33 9.15 -5.07
CA GLY A 214 14.42 10.31 -5.08
C GLY A 214 14.44 11.23 -6.31
N GLN A 215 15.25 10.93 -7.32
CA GLN A 215 15.22 11.64 -8.61
C GLN A 215 14.08 11.17 -9.53
N GLU A 216 13.72 11.99 -10.52
CA GLU A 216 12.55 11.71 -11.40
C GLU A 216 12.93 11.00 -12.70
N GLY A 217 11.95 10.33 -13.31
CA GLY A 217 12.03 9.69 -14.64
C GLY A 217 12.69 8.30 -14.61
N TYR A 218 13.03 7.76 -15.79
CA TYR A 218 13.49 6.38 -15.95
C TYR A 218 14.73 5.96 -15.12
N TRP A 219 14.65 4.87 -14.38
CA TRP A 219 15.71 4.38 -13.47
C TRP A 219 16.49 3.16 -13.98
N GLY A 220 16.07 2.61 -15.11
CA GLY A 220 16.56 1.32 -15.62
C GLY A 220 15.52 0.22 -15.41
N ILE A 221 15.40 -0.66 -16.40
CA ILE A 221 14.34 -1.67 -16.49
C ILE A 221 14.32 -2.60 -15.28
N GLU A 222 15.48 -3.03 -14.77
CA GLU A 222 15.56 -3.91 -13.61
C GLU A 222 15.03 -3.22 -12.35
N THR A 223 15.42 -1.95 -12.12
CA THR A 223 14.93 -1.14 -11.00
C THR A 223 13.41 -0.96 -11.04
N GLU A 224 12.86 -0.64 -12.21
CA GLU A 224 11.43 -0.39 -12.36
C GLU A 224 10.61 -1.69 -12.25
N VAL A 225 11.07 -2.78 -12.85
CA VAL A 225 10.46 -4.11 -12.66
C VAL A 225 10.57 -4.57 -11.21
N GLY A 226 11.68 -4.26 -10.53
CA GLY A 226 11.86 -4.51 -9.10
C GLY A 226 10.81 -3.80 -8.24
N MET A 227 10.48 -2.55 -8.56
CA MET A 227 9.41 -1.81 -7.88
C MET A 227 8.03 -2.44 -8.12
N THR A 228 7.74 -2.87 -9.35
CA THR A 228 6.51 -3.64 -9.67
C THR A 228 6.44 -4.94 -8.85
N ARG A 229 7.55 -5.70 -8.77
CA ARG A 229 7.63 -6.92 -7.94
C ARG A 229 7.35 -6.63 -6.46
N LYS A 230 7.98 -5.58 -5.91
CA LYS A 230 7.77 -5.12 -4.54
C LYS A 230 6.29 -4.79 -4.28
N LEU A 231 5.67 -4.06 -5.19
CA LEU A 231 4.26 -3.67 -5.10
C LEU A 231 3.32 -4.89 -5.14
N ILE A 232 3.47 -5.79 -6.12
CA ILE A 232 2.59 -6.96 -6.24
C ILE A 232 2.73 -7.91 -5.05
N THR A 233 3.96 -8.11 -4.58
CA THR A 233 4.21 -8.94 -3.38
C THR A 233 3.49 -8.36 -2.16
N TYR A 234 3.57 -7.04 -1.96
CA TYR A 234 2.84 -6.36 -0.90
C TYR A 234 1.32 -6.49 -1.06
N MET A 235 0.77 -6.25 -2.26
CA MET A 235 -0.68 -6.32 -2.51
C MET A 235 -1.23 -7.71 -2.17
N LEU A 236 -0.57 -8.77 -2.62
CA LEU A 236 -0.97 -10.15 -2.31
C LEU A 236 -0.82 -10.47 -0.82
N TYR A 237 0.28 -10.03 -0.18
CA TYR A 237 0.45 -10.20 1.26
C TYR A 237 -0.68 -9.52 2.03
N ALA A 238 -1.00 -8.28 1.66
CA ALA A 238 -2.06 -7.52 2.31
C ALA A 238 -3.42 -8.19 2.12
N SER A 239 -3.72 -8.75 0.94
CA SER A 239 -4.95 -9.52 0.71
C SER A 239 -5.08 -10.73 1.66
N TYR A 240 -4.00 -11.49 1.86
CA TYR A 240 -3.99 -12.63 2.79
C TYR A 240 -3.99 -12.22 4.26
N GLN A 241 -3.24 -11.18 4.62
CA GLN A 241 -3.11 -10.70 5.99
C GLN A 241 -4.34 -9.89 6.46
N PHE A 242 -5.14 -9.38 5.52
CA PHE A 242 -6.28 -8.51 5.78
C PHE A 242 -7.51 -8.94 4.94
N PRO A 243 -8.00 -10.19 5.10
CA PRO A 243 -9.03 -10.75 4.22
C PRO A 243 -10.37 -10.01 4.31
N ASP A 244 -10.67 -9.40 5.47
CA ASP A 244 -11.92 -8.67 5.73
C ASP A 244 -11.82 -7.16 5.47
N VAL A 245 -10.62 -6.67 5.14
CA VAL A 245 -10.43 -5.25 4.83
C VAL A 245 -10.98 -4.99 3.42
N PRO A 246 -11.87 -3.99 3.25
CA PRO A 246 -12.48 -3.71 1.95
C PRO A 246 -11.48 -3.21 0.91
N PHE A 247 -10.53 -2.36 1.30
CA PHE A 247 -9.61 -1.70 0.38
C PHE A 247 -8.15 -1.94 0.72
N ILE A 248 -7.33 -2.13 -0.32
CA ILE A 248 -5.86 -2.15 -0.24
C ILE A 248 -5.32 -1.07 -1.18
N SER A 249 -4.26 -0.39 -0.76
CA SER A 249 -3.72 0.79 -1.44
C SER A 249 -2.21 0.82 -1.49
N LYS A 250 -1.67 1.56 -2.48
CA LYS A 250 -0.28 1.97 -2.59
C LYS A 250 -0.16 3.48 -2.53
N GLY A 251 0.94 3.95 -1.94
CA GLY A 251 1.40 5.33 -1.97
C GLY A 251 2.91 5.45 -2.13
N ASP A 252 3.37 6.69 -2.20
CA ASP A 252 4.79 7.05 -2.27
C ASP A 252 5.24 7.69 -0.95
N ASP A 253 6.53 7.55 -0.65
CA ASP A 253 7.13 8.11 0.57
C ASP A 253 7.42 9.62 0.47
N ASP A 254 7.25 10.22 -0.71
CA ASP A 254 7.22 11.68 -0.93
C ASP A 254 5.80 12.19 -1.23
N ALA A 255 4.78 11.53 -0.70
CA ALA A 255 3.40 11.99 -0.74
C ALA A 255 2.85 12.23 0.68
N PHE A 256 2.04 13.28 0.80
CA PHE A 256 1.30 13.63 2.00
C PHE A 256 -0.18 13.30 1.82
N TYR A 257 -0.77 12.56 2.76
CA TYR A 257 -2.13 12.03 2.66
C TYR A 257 -3.08 12.71 3.65
N LYS A 258 -4.18 13.30 3.18
CA LYS A 258 -5.23 13.86 4.04
C LYS A 258 -6.18 12.74 4.48
N ILE A 259 -5.77 11.98 5.50
CA ILE A 259 -6.48 10.77 5.98
C ILE A 259 -7.98 10.98 6.19
N PRO A 260 -8.47 12.03 6.89
CA PRO A 260 -9.90 12.19 7.12
C PRO A 260 -10.69 12.31 5.81
N GLN A 261 -10.14 13.00 4.81
CA GLN A 261 -10.76 13.09 3.48
C GLN A 261 -10.79 11.72 2.80
N ILE A 262 -9.66 10.99 2.80
CA ILE A 262 -9.57 9.66 2.19
C ILE A 262 -10.62 8.70 2.78
N LEU A 263 -10.79 8.70 4.10
CA LEU A 263 -11.77 7.84 4.77
C LEU A 263 -13.22 8.16 4.33
N ILE A 264 -13.60 9.43 4.32
CA ILE A 264 -14.92 9.88 3.85
C ILE A 264 -15.15 9.47 2.39
N GLU A 265 -14.12 9.62 1.55
CA GLU A 265 -14.20 9.21 0.15
C GLU A 265 -14.43 7.70 0.03
N LEU A 266 -13.71 6.87 0.77
CA LEU A 266 -13.88 5.41 0.71
C LEU A 266 -15.24 4.95 1.23
N GLU A 267 -15.75 5.58 2.29
CA GLU A 267 -17.10 5.32 2.80
C GLU A 267 -18.17 5.72 1.78
N SER A 268 -18.01 6.87 1.12
CA SER A 268 -18.88 7.30 0.01
C SER A 268 -18.85 6.28 -1.13
N MET A 269 -17.66 5.81 -1.49
CA MET A 269 -17.47 4.82 -2.55
C MET A 269 -18.16 3.49 -2.24
N GLN A 270 -18.14 3.02 -1.00
CA GLN A 270 -18.91 1.83 -0.57
C GLN A 270 -20.41 2.08 -0.65
N ALA A 271 -20.89 3.21 -0.12
CA ALA A 271 -22.31 3.55 -0.15
C ALA A 271 -22.84 3.70 -1.59
N GLU A 272 -22.01 4.23 -2.48
CA GLU A 272 -22.28 4.34 -3.92
C GLU A 272 -22.43 2.95 -4.57
N MET A 273 -21.49 2.03 -4.31
CA MET A 273 -21.55 0.65 -4.80
C MET A 273 -22.80 -0.08 -4.28
N ASP A 274 -23.11 0.05 -2.99
CA ASP A 274 -24.31 -0.55 -2.38
C ASP A 274 -25.60 0.01 -2.97
N SER A 275 -25.64 1.32 -3.21
CA SER A 275 -26.77 1.99 -3.85
C SER A 275 -26.97 1.50 -5.29
N PHE A 276 -25.88 1.35 -6.05
CA PHE A 276 -25.90 0.77 -7.39
C PHE A 276 -26.47 -0.65 -7.37
N ASN A 277 -26.00 -1.49 -6.44
CA ASN A 277 -26.44 -2.89 -6.31
C ASN A 277 -27.90 -3.04 -5.92
N ARG A 278 -28.48 -2.09 -5.17
CA ARG A 278 -29.92 -2.08 -4.86
C ARG A 278 -30.79 -1.74 -6.07
N GLN A 279 -30.27 -0.92 -6.98
CA GLN A 279 -31.02 -0.43 -8.14
C GLN A 279 -30.84 -1.31 -9.38
N SER A 280 -29.66 -1.89 -9.57
CA SER A 280 -29.36 -2.69 -10.74
C SER A 280 -29.91 -4.12 -10.60
N LYS A 281 -30.70 -4.55 -11.59
CA LYS A 281 -31.22 -5.92 -11.68
C LYS A 281 -30.27 -6.86 -12.40
N ARG A 282 -29.43 -6.32 -13.28
CA ARG A 282 -28.54 -7.07 -14.18
C ARG A 282 -27.10 -7.07 -13.70
N TYR A 283 -26.62 -5.98 -13.13
CA TYR A 283 -25.23 -5.82 -12.77
C TYR A 283 -25.04 -5.86 -11.26
N HIS A 284 -23.90 -6.39 -10.83
CA HIS A 284 -23.47 -6.38 -9.45
C HIS A 284 -22.04 -5.88 -9.35
N VAL A 285 -21.81 -4.95 -8.44
CA VAL A 285 -20.54 -4.30 -8.21
C VAL A 285 -20.03 -4.74 -6.85
N GLN A 286 -19.01 -5.59 -6.85
CA GLN A 286 -18.26 -6.01 -5.66
C GLN A 286 -16.77 -5.66 -5.75
N HIS A 287 -16.34 -5.20 -6.91
CA HIS A 287 -14.97 -4.85 -7.24
C HIS A 287 -14.90 -3.36 -7.52
N SER A 288 -13.81 -2.74 -7.12
CA SER A 288 -13.67 -1.31 -7.30
C SER A 288 -12.21 -0.89 -7.40
N TYR A 289 -11.97 0.14 -8.20
CA TYR A 289 -10.67 0.70 -8.46
C TYR A 289 -10.77 2.22 -8.44
N TRP A 290 -9.96 2.87 -7.60
CA TRP A 290 -9.92 4.31 -7.48
C TRP A 290 -8.67 4.86 -8.15
N GLY A 291 -8.91 5.52 -9.27
CA GLY A 291 -8.02 6.43 -9.98
C GLY A 291 -8.21 6.31 -11.48
N GLY A 292 -8.05 7.45 -12.15
CA GLY A 292 -8.85 7.74 -13.33
C GLY A 292 -8.14 8.58 -14.37
N TYR A 293 -6.89 8.22 -14.70
CA TYR A 293 -6.28 8.69 -15.94
C TYR A 293 -6.60 7.67 -17.04
N PRO A 294 -7.50 7.99 -18.00
CA PRO A 294 -7.63 7.18 -19.19
C PRO A 294 -6.37 7.36 -20.05
N LEU A 295 -5.79 6.27 -20.54
CA LEU A 295 -4.83 6.28 -21.65
C LEU A 295 -5.58 5.92 -22.94
N PRO A 296 -5.93 6.91 -23.79
CA PRO A 296 -6.72 6.67 -24.99
C PRO A 296 -6.08 5.66 -25.95
N GLU A 297 -4.74 5.62 -26.01
CA GLU A 297 -3.95 4.81 -26.94
C GLU A 297 -4.10 3.32 -26.67
N ILE A 298 -4.26 2.94 -25.40
CA ILE A 298 -4.32 1.53 -24.96
C ILE A 298 -5.63 1.18 -24.24
N ARG A 299 -6.61 2.10 -24.20
CA ARG A 299 -7.95 1.95 -23.58
C ARG A 299 -7.94 1.46 -22.12
N ILE A 300 -6.88 1.74 -21.38
CA ILE A 300 -6.74 1.37 -19.97
C ILE A 300 -6.99 2.60 -19.11
N THR A 301 -7.62 2.38 -17.96
CA THR A 301 -7.70 3.38 -16.89
C THR A 301 -6.66 3.02 -15.85
N PHE A 302 -5.75 3.93 -15.58
CA PHE A 302 -4.72 3.76 -14.56
C PHE A 302 -4.73 4.95 -13.58
N THR A 303 -4.07 4.75 -12.46
CA THR A 303 -3.89 5.75 -11.40
C THR A 303 -2.51 6.37 -11.54
N THR A 304 -2.34 7.64 -11.17
CA THR A 304 -0.98 8.12 -10.91
C THR A 304 -0.37 7.36 -9.73
N GLY A 305 0.90 6.95 -9.85
CA GLY A 305 1.57 6.08 -8.88
C GLY A 305 1.53 6.52 -7.42
N TRP A 306 1.41 7.80 -7.11
CA TRP A 306 1.47 8.30 -5.73
C TRP A 306 0.21 8.00 -4.88
N PHE A 307 -0.89 7.53 -5.48
CA PHE A 307 -2.04 7.01 -4.74
C PHE A 307 -2.90 6.06 -5.61
N ILE A 308 -2.92 4.80 -5.23
CA ILE A 308 -3.69 3.74 -5.89
C ILE A 308 -4.59 3.10 -4.83
N VAL A 309 -5.90 2.98 -5.04
CA VAL A 309 -6.76 2.16 -4.16
C VAL A 309 -7.55 1.15 -4.97
N MET A 310 -7.63 -0.08 -4.48
CA MET A 310 -8.53 -1.10 -5.01
C MET A 310 -9.22 -1.87 -3.91
N SER A 311 -10.37 -2.44 -4.25
CA SER A 311 -11.03 -3.41 -3.38
C SER A 311 -10.19 -4.67 -3.25
N ASN A 312 -10.11 -5.22 -2.04
CA ASN A 312 -9.44 -6.48 -1.76
C ASN A 312 -10.02 -7.65 -2.60
N SER A 313 -11.29 -7.56 -3.01
CA SER A 313 -11.92 -8.54 -3.90
C SER A 313 -11.24 -8.65 -5.28
N ILE A 314 -10.61 -7.58 -5.81
CA ILE A 314 -9.84 -7.65 -7.06
C ILE A 314 -8.60 -8.53 -6.88
N LEU A 315 -7.89 -8.38 -5.76
CA LEU A 315 -6.72 -9.19 -5.42
C LEU A 315 -7.09 -10.66 -5.20
N LYS A 316 -8.27 -10.91 -4.63
CA LYS A 316 -8.82 -12.26 -4.51
C LYS A 316 -9.09 -12.86 -5.90
N VAL A 317 -9.67 -12.12 -6.85
CA VAL A 317 -9.84 -12.60 -8.23
C VAL A 317 -8.52 -12.99 -8.87
N TRP A 318 -7.43 -12.24 -8.63
CA TRP A 318 -6.10 -12.64 -9.09
C TRP A 318 -5.76 -14.05 -8.59
N THR A 319 -5.86 -14.27 -7.28
CA THR A 319 -5.42 -15.53 -6.67
C THR A 319 -6.38 -16.70 -6.87
N THR A 320 -7.70 -16.53 -6.79
CA THR A 320 -8.66 -17.64 -6.78
C THR A 320 -9.21 -17.98 -8.16
N ALA A 321 -9.73 -16.98 -8.87
CA ALA A 321 -10.50 -17.20 -10.10
C ALA A 321 -9.61 -17.62 -11.29
N ILE A 322 -8.31 -17.36 -11.17
CA ILE A 322 -7.31 -17.59 -12.21
C ILE A 322 -6.43 -18.80 -11.88
N SER A 323 -6.40 -19.25 -10.62
CA SER A 323 -5.71 -20.48 -10.22
C SER A 323 -6.38 -21.76 -10.77
N ASP A 324 -7.69 -21.72 -11.02
CA ASP A 324 -8.43 -22.86 -11.58
C ASP A 324 -8.17 -23.08 -13.08
N LEU A 325 -7.54 -22.09 -13.74
CA LEU A 325 -7.16 -22.11 -15.16
C LEU A 325 -5.65 -22.30 -15.37
N ALA A 326 -4.88 -22.45 -14.31
CA ALA A 326 -3.43 -22.61 -14.40
C ALA A 326 -3.10 -24.02 -14.90
N GLU A 327 -2.95 -24.17 -16.22
CA GLU A 327 -2.32 -25.35 -16.82
C GLU A 327 -0.94 -25.59 -16.18
N GLU A 328 -0.50 -26.85 -16.12
CA GLU A 328 0.86 -27.22 -15.71
C GLU A 328 1.87 -26.73 -16.76
N LYS A 329 2.16 -25.42 -16.76
CA LYS A 329 3.16 -24.79 -17.61
C LYS A 329 4.41 -24.46 -16.82
N GLU A 330 5.56 -24.65 -17.47
CA GLU A 330 6.82 -24.12 -16.96
C GLU A 330 6.86 -22.60 -17.09
N LYS A 331 7.63 -21.94 -16.22
CA LYS A 331 7.78 -20.47 -16.17
C LYS A 331 8.09 -19.91 -17.56
N ASP A 332 9.08 -20.49 -18.23
CA ASP A 332 9.62 -19.98 -19.49
C ASP A 332 8.59 -20.07 -20.61
N GLU A 333 7.86 -21.17 -20.68
CA GLU A 333 6.78 -21.35 -21.66
C GLU A 333 5.69 -20.29 -21.48
N LEU A 334 5.26 -20.05 -20.24
CA LEU A 334 4.22 -19.08 -19.93
C LEU A 334 4.67 -17.64 -20.28
N LEU A 335 5.88 -17.25 -19.83
CA LEU A 335 6.38 -15.88 -20.03
C LEU A 335 6.76 -15.60 -21.49
N LEU A 336 7.22 -16.58 -22.26
CA LEU A 336 7.56 -16.40 -23.67
C LEU A 336 6.32 -16.31 -24.59
N ARG A 337 5.19 -16.89 -24.18
CA ARG A 337 3.91 -16.82 -24.91
C ARG A 337 3.09 -15.55 -24.62
N HIS A 338 3.65 -14.59 -23.89
CA HIS A 338 2.96 -13.39 -23.40
C HIS A 338 2.20 -12.56 -24.47
N ALA A 339 2.64 -12.62 -25.74
CA ALA A 339 2.04 -11.88 -26.84
C ALA A 339 0.76 -12.55 -27.42
N GLN A 340 0.48 -13.78 -27.02
CA GLN A 340 -0.63 -14.60 -27.53
C GLN A 340 -1.78 -14.76 -26.54
N VAL A 341 -1.67 -14.15 -25.35
CA VAL A 341 -2.61 -14.35 -24.24
C VAL A 341 -3.45 -13.10 -23.98
N SER A 342 -4.66 -13.29 -23.46
CA SER A 342 -5.59 -12.23 -23.04
C SER A 342 -6.39 -12.70 -21.81
N GLY A 343 -7.18 -11.80 -21.20
CA GLY A 343 -8.04 -12.15 -20.07
C GLY A 343 -7.27 -12.79 -18.89
N SER A 344 -7.72 -13.97 -18.44
CA SER A 344 -7.11 -14.70 -17.31
C SER A 344 -5.63 -15.03 -17.52
N ASP A 345 -5.25 -15.45 -18.73
CA ASP A 345 -3.90 -15.89 -19.03
C ASP A 345 -2.91 -14.71 -19.00
N ALA A 346 -3.36 -13.53 -19.43
CA ALA A 346 -2.57 -12.30 -19.32
C ALA A 346 -2.34 -11.89 -17.85
N VAL A 347 -3.34 -12.05 -16.98
CA VAL A 347 -3.15 -11.84 -15.53
C VAL A 347 -2.16 -12.85 -14.95
N GLN A 348 -2.23 -14.13 -15.36
CA GLN A 348 -1.25 -15.13 -14.92
C GLN A 348 0.17 -14.74 -15.31
N VAL A 349 0.39 -14.39 -16.57
CA VAL A 349 1.70 -13.93 -17.08
C VAL A 349 2.20 -12.75 -16.26
N GLY A 350 1.38 -11.72 -16.06
CA GLY A 350 1.77 -10.53 -15.30
C GLY A 350 2.13 -10.83 -13.84
N ILE A 351 1.33 -11.64 -13.14
CA ILE A 351 1.59 -11.98 -11.73
C ILE A 351 2.81 -12.92 -11.60
N VAL A 352 2.96 -13.91 -12.47
CA VAL A 352 4.14 -14.79 -12.48
C VAL A 352 5.40 -13.98 -12.78
N ALA A 353 5.33 -13.06 -13.74
CA ALA A 353 6.42 -12.14 -14.04
C ALA A 353 6.79 -11.28 -12.82
N ALA A 354 5.79 -10.70 -12.15
CA ALA A 354 6.00 -9.82 -11.00
C ALA A 354 6.54 -10.57 -9.77
N LEU A 355 6.14 -11.81 -9.54
CA LEU A 355 6.61 -12.61 -8.39
C LEU A 355 7.93 -13.35 -8.67
N SER A 356 8.34 -13.45 -9.93
CA SER A 356 9.60 -14.08 -10.31
C SER A 356 10.80 -13.12 -10.13
N PRO A 357 12.02 -13.66 -9.91
CA PRO A 357 13.24 -12.86 -10.04
C PRO A 357 13.33 -12.23 -11.44
N TYR A 358 13.87 -11.01 -11.49
CA TYR A 358 14.15 -10.33 -12.75
C TYR A 358 15.11 -11.18 -13.61
N ASP A 359 14.86 -11.15 -14.91
CA ASP A 359 15.67 -11.83 -15.90
C ASP A 359 15.60 -11.04 -17.21
N ALA A 360 16.76 -10.63 -17.71
CA ALA A 360 16.88 -9.79 -18.89
C ALA A 360 16.28 -10.44 -20.15
N GLN A 361 16.16 -11.78 -20.21
CA GLN A 361 15.60 -12.46 -21.36
C GLN A 361 14.13 -12.07 -21.65
N TYR A 362 13.36 -11.69 -20.61
CA TYR A 362 11.96 -11.29 -20.77
C TYR A 362 11.76 -9.77 -20.91
N MET A 363 12.80 -9.01 -21.26
CA MET A 363 12.71 -7.55 -21.41
C MET A 363 11.57 -7.10 -22.34
N LYS A 364 11.31 -7.84 -23.43
CA LYS A 364 10.20 -7.53 -24.36
C LYS A 364 8.84 -7.67 -23.66
N MET A 365 8.68 -8.71 -22.83
CA MET A 365 7.46 -8.96 -22.06
C MET A 365 7.27 -7.88 -20.99
N TYR A 366 8.31 -7.53 -20.22
CA TYR A 366 8.20 -6.49 -19.20
C TYR A 366 7.72 -5.16 -19.80
N LYS A 367 8.22 -4.77 -20.98
CA LYS A 367 7.75 -3.58 -21.70
C LYS A 367 6.32 -3.73 -22.23
N ALA A 368 5.97 -4.89 -22.79
CA ALA A 368 4.63 -5.14 -23.30
C ALA A 368 3.55 -5.04 -22.20
N TYR A 369 3.89 -5.47 -20.99
CA TYR A 369 3.03 -5.36 -19.81
C TYR A 369 3.22 -4.04 -19.05
N SER A 370 4.06 -3.12 -19.53
CA SER A 370 4.38 -1.86 -18.81
C SER A 370 4.86 -2.08 -17.38
N MET A 371 5.51 -3.21 -17.07
CA MET A 371 6.03 -3.51 -15.72
C MET A 371 7.13 -2.55 -15.26
N ASN A 372 7.62 -1.71 -16.17
CA ASN A 372 8.54 -0.62 -15.87
C ASN A 372 7.81 0.66 -15.38
N HIS A 373 6.48 0.62 -15.31
CA HIS A 373 5.62 1.62 -14.68
C HIS A 373 4.58 0.89 -13.84
N GLU A 374 4.82 0.77 -12.53
CA GLU A 374 4.03 -0.10 -11.67
C GLU A 374 2.55 0.31 -11.63
N ASP A 375 2.27 1.60 -11.74
CA ASP A 375 0.92 2.16 -11.75
C ASP A 375 0.14 1.86 -13.05
N VAL A 376 0.81 1.91 -14.20
CA VAL A 376 0.27 1.48 -15.50
C VAL A 376 0.05 -0.03 -15.51
N PHE A 377 1.02 -0.81 -15.01
CA PHE A 377 0.90 -2.26 -14.87
C PHE A 377 -0.31 -2.67 -14.01
N MET A 378 -0.55 -1.98 -12.89
CA MET A 378 -1.74 -2.22 -12.08
C MET A 378 -3.04 -1.94 -12.84
N GLY A 379 -3.10 -0.83 -13.58
CA GLY A 379 -4.25 -0.53 -14.45
C GLY A 379 -4.51 -1.60 -15.51
N LEU A 380 -3.44 -2.14 -16.12
CA LEU A 380 -3.48 -3.26 -17.06
C LEU A 380 -4.07 -4.52 -16.41
N LEU A 381 -3.59 -4.92 -15.24
CA LEU A 381 -4.10 -6.09 -14.51
C LEU A 381 -5.58 -5.94 -14.13
N VAL A 382 -5.99 -4.75 -13.68
CA VAL A 382 -7.40 -4.47 -13.37
C VAL A 382 -8.27 -4.55 -14.63
N ASN A 383 -7.77 -4.08 -15.78
CA ASN A 383 -8.49 -4.22 -17.05
C ASN A 383 -8.66 -5.70 -17.45
N HIS A 384 -7.64 -6.54 -17.28
CA HIS A 384 -7.78 -7.97 -17.57
C HIS A 384 -8.71 -8.69 -16.60
N VAL A 385 -8.75 -8.30 -15.32
CA VAL A 385 -9.77 -8.77 -14.37
C VAL A 385 -11.18 -8.41 -14.86
N ARG A 386 -11.37 -7.18 -15.33
CA ARG A 386 -12.65 -6.74 -15.88
C ARG A 386 -13.08 -7.60 -17.07
N GLU A 387 -12.17 -7.87 -18.01
CA GLU A 387 -12.41 -8.75 -19.16
C GLU A 387 -12.80 -10.17 -18.71
N TYR A 388 -12.07 -10.72 -17.73
CA TYR A 388 -12.36 -12.03 -17.15
C TYR A 388 -13.76 -12.10 -16.50
N LEU A 389 -14.11 -11.11 -15.67
CA LEU A 389 -15.43 -11.07 -15.01
C LEU A 389 -16.55 -10.96 -16.03
N GLN A 390 -16.35 -10.18 -17.09
CA GLN A 390 -17.29 -10.08 -18.20
C GLN A 390 -17.49 -11.43 -18.90
N ASP A 391 -16.39 -12.10 -19.23
CA ASP A 391 -16.44 -13.37 -19.94
C ASP A 391 -16.94 -14.51 -19.05
N THR A 392 -16.86 -14.45 -17.72
CA THR A 392 -17.29 -15.56 -16.85
C THR A 392 -18.68 -15.36 -16.21
N THR A 393 -19.05 -14.12 -15.88
CA THR A 393 -20.29 -13.85 -15.12
C THR A 393 -21.40 -13.25 -15.99
N CYS A 394 -21.05 -12.63 -17.12
CA CYS A 394 -22.00 -11.85 -17.92
C CYS A 394 -22.55 -12.57 -19.15
N GLN A 395 -22.11 -13.81 -19.44
CA GLN A 395 -22.53 -14.54 -20.65
C GLN A 395 -24.03 -14.84 -20.73
N ASN A 396 -24.70 -15.07 -19.59
CA ASN A 396 -26.10 -15.46 -19.55
C ASN A 396 -26.98 -14.32 -19.03
N ALA A 397 -28.06 -13.99 -19.75
CA ALA A 397 -28.96 -12.87 -19.40
C ALA A 397 -29.67 -13.03 -18.03
N ARG A 398 -29.72 -14.25 -17.50
CA ARG A 398 -30.33 -14.58 -16.20
C ARG A 398 -29.37 -14.42 -15.01
N ASN A 399 -28.05 -14.44 -15.23
CA ASN A 399 -27.08 -14.29 -14.15
C ASN A 399 -26.90 -12.80 -13.80
N ARG A 400 -26.44 -12.48 -12.59
CA ARG A 400 -25.94 -11.12 -12.31
C ARG A 400 -24.54 -10.99 -12.88
N CYS A 401 -24.34 -10.00 -13.74
CA CYS A 401 -23.05 -9.68 -14.35
C CYS A 401 -22.20 -8.88 -13.37
N GLU A 402 -21.04 -9.41 -13.00
CA GLU A 402 -20.12 -8.72 -12.10
C GLU A 402 -19.34 -7.63 -12.82
N MET A 403 -19.22 -6.47 -12.19
CA MET A 403 -18.51 -5.31 -12.73
C MET A 403 -17.50 -4.73 -11.75
N VAL A 404 -16.47 -4.10 -12.31
CA VAL A 404 -15.55 -3.23 -11.58
C VAL A 404 -16.09 -1.81 -11.58
N TYR A 405 -16.21 -1.22 -10.39
CA TYR A 405 -16.54 0.19 -10.20
C TYR A 405 -15.30 1.05 -10.25
N TYR A 406 -15.25 1.95 -11.22
CA TYR A 406 -14.16 2.91 -11.34
C TYR A 406 -14.56 4.21 -10.68
N ARG A 407 -13.78 4.62 -9.69
CA ARG A 407 -13.83 6.00 -9.20
C ARG A 407 -12.81 6.82 -9.96
N VAL A 408 -13.31 7.72 -10.79
CA VAL A 408 -12.46 8.57 -11.63
C VAL A 408 -12.20 9.87 -10.88
N GLU A 409 -10.95 10.12 -10.53
CA GLU A 409 -10.52 11.45 -10.07
C GLU A 409 -10.13 12.30 -11.26
N PRO A 410 -10.87 13.37 -11.57
CA PRO A 410 -10.25 14.43 -12.36
C PRO A 410 -9.07 14.93 -11.52
N GLY A 411 -7.89 15.09 -12.12
CA GLY A 411 -6.60 15.40 -11.46
C GLY A 411 -6.52 16.76 -10.71
N CYS A 412 -7.62 17.18 -10.09
CA CYS A 412 -7.88 18.42 -9.38
C CYS A 412 -7.75 18.29 -7.86
N ARG A 413 -7.69 17.06 -7.31
CA ARG A 413 -7.62 16.81 -5.85
C ARG A 413 -6.37 16.03 -5.42
N GLY A 414 -5.67 15.49 -6.41
CA GLY A 414 -4.32 15.00 -6.31
C GLY A 414 -3.36 16.00 -6.93
N HIS A 415 -2.47 16.60 -6.14
CA HIS A 415 -1.57 17.62 -6.69
C HIS A 415 -0.12 17.19 -6.63
N ASN A 416 0.61 17.68 -7.61
CA ASN A 416 2.05 17.67 -7.63
C ASN A 416 2.51 19.08 -7.22
N LEU A 417 3.24 19.19 -6.10
CA LEU A 417 3.59 20.48 -5.50
C LEU A 417 4.45 21.39 -6.40
N PHE A 418 5.19 20.81 -7.34
CA PHE A 418 6.20 21.53 -8.15
C PHE A 418 5.95 21.53 -9.66
N ASN A 419 4.83 20.96 -10.12
CA ASN A 419 4.47 21.08 -11.53
C ASN A 419 3.88 22.48 -11.75
N PRO A 420 4.31 23.26 -12.76
CA PRO A 420 3.83 24.63 -12.99
C PRO A 420 2.30 24.66 -13.03
N PRO A 421 1.70 25.77 -12.57
CA PRO A 421 0.26 25.84 -12.36
C PRO A 421 -0.44 25.60 -13.70
N LYS A 422 -1.19 24.50 -13.79
CA LYS A 422 -2.43 24.57 -14.55
C LYS A 422 -3.19 25.73 -13.90
N LYS A 423 -3.50 26.78 -14.68
CA LYS A 423 -3.99 28.10 -14.24
C LYS A 423 -5.24 28.10 -13.32
N ASN A 424 -5.78 26.93 -12.96
CA ASN A 424 -7.04 26.75 -12.24
C ASN A 424 -6.92 25.95 -10.92
N ILE A 425 -5.74 25.84 -10.29
CA ILE A 425 -5.65 25.24 -8.94
C ILE A 425 -6.04 26.27 -7.87
N VAL A 426 -7.31 26.69 -7.88
CA VAL A 426 -7.87 27.68 -6.93
C VAL A 426 -8.10 27.05 -5.54
N HIS A 427 -7.97 25.72 -5.39
CA HIS A 427 -8.41 25.01 -4.18
C HIS A 427 -7.47 23.89 -3.68
N ARG A 428 -6.18 24.16 -3.46
CA ARG A 428 -5.23 23.21 -2.82
C ARG A 428 -5.71 22.68 -1.45
N ARG A 429 -6.65 23.37 -0.77
CA ARG A 429 -7.29 22.88 0.46
C ARG A 429 -8.26 21.70 0.24
N LYS A 430 -8.81 21.55 -0.96
CA LYS A 430 -9.72 20.45 -1.35
C LYS A 430 -8.98 19.17 -1.73
N SER A 431 -7.64 19.20 -1.75
CA SER A 431 -6.81 18.07 -2.09
C SER A 431 -6.84 16.99 -1.02
N PHE A 432 -6.82 15.73 -1.44
CA PHE A 432 -6.71 14.60 -0.52
C PHE A 432 -5.30 13.99 -0.51
N VAL A 433 -4.47 14.27 -1.52
CA VAL A 433 -3.03 13.96 -1.53
C VAL A 433 -2.21 15.06 -2.18
N MET A 434 -1.04 15.31 -1.61
CA MET A 434 0.00 16.19 -2.14
C MET A 434 1.27 15.38 -2.41
N HIS A 435 1.58 15.16 -3.67
CA HIS A 435 2.77 14.48 -4.14
C HIS A 435 3.95 15.44 -4.29
N ARG A 436 5.17 14.90 -4.22
CA ARG A 436 6.46 15.61 -4.17
C ARG A 436 6.71 16.37 -2.87
N ALA A 437 6.21 15.89 -1.75
CA ALA A 437 6.70 16.27 -0.42
C ALA A 437 8.10 15.66 -0.19
N LYS A 438 9.10 16.11 -0.96
CA LYS A 438 10.43 15.48 -1.07
C LYS A 438 11.34 15.67 0.15
N THR A 439 10.92 16.47 1.12
CA THR A 439 11.69 16.76 2.33
C THR A 439 10.81 16.57 3.56
N PRO A 440 11.38 16.16 4.71
CA PRO A 440 10.65 16.11 5.97
C PRO A 440 9.92 17.43 6.26
N LEU A 441 10.63 18.53 6.00
CA LEU A 441 10.14 19.90 6.07
C LEU A 441 8.79 20.10 5.35
N LEU A 442 8.66 19.62 4.12
CA LEU A 442 7.42 19.77 3.35
C LEU A 442 6.24 19.03 3.99
N HIS A 443 6.47 17.87 4.59
CA HIS A 443 5.40 17.17 5.31
C HIS A 443 4.88 17.99 6.48
N TYR A 444 5.76 18.63 7.26
CA TYR A 444 5.37 19.49 8.37
C TYR A 444 4.61 20.74 7.90
N GLN A 445 5.06 21.36 6.81
CA GLN A 445 4.36 22.50 6.17
C GLN A 445 2.94 22.11 5.77
N LEU A 446 2.79 20.98 5.07
CA LEU A 446 1.47 20.49 4.62
C LEU A 446 0.58 20.13 5.80
N PHE A 447 1.15 19.54 6.86
CA PHE A 447 0.41 19.24 8.07
C PHE A 447 -0.18 20.49 8.72
N LEU A 448 0.63 21.54 8.88
CA LEU A 448 0.17 22.83 9.41
C LEU A 448 -0.83 23.50 8.48
N TYR A 449 -0.63 23.41 7.17
CA TYR A 449 -1.52 23.99 6.16
C TYR A 449 -2.93 23.37 6.20
N PHE A 450 -3.02 22.05 6.33
CA PHE A 450 -4.28 21.31 6.31
C PHE A 450 -4.96 21.18 7.68
N SER A 451 -4.21 21.36 8.77
CA SER A 451 -4.75 21.28 10.13
C SER A 451 -5.25 22.63 10.60
N ASN A 452 -6.12 22.67 11.61
CA ASN A 452 -6.48 23.92 12.28
C ASN A 452 -5.49 24.16 13.42
N PRO A 453 -4.60 25.17 13.34
CA PRO A 453 -3.59 25.37 14.36
C PRO A 453 -4.18 25.67 15.74
N SER A 454 -5.33 26.35 15.83
CA SER A 454 -5.96 26.64 17.13
C SER A 454 -6.41 25.40 17.91
N GLN A 455 -6.46 24.23 17.27
CA GLN A 455 -6.73 22.95 17.93
C GLN A 455 -5.46 22.16 18.28
N LEU A 456 -4.32 22.53 17.70
CA LEU A 456 -3.01 21.97 18.09
C LEU A 456 -2.52 22.54 19.42
N PHE A 457 -3.02 23.72 19.82
CA PHE A 457 -2.61 24.41 21.06
C PHE A 457 -3.74 24.36 22.10
N SER A 458 -3.47 23.82 23.28
CA SER A 458 -4.39 23.82 24.42
C SER A 458 -4.55 25.20 25.07
N TYR A 459 -3.59 26.10 24.83
CA TYR A 459 -3.64 27.52 25.19
C TYR A 459 -3.02 28.32 24.04
N THR A 460 -3.79 29.22 23.44
CA THR A 460 -3.29 30.18 22.46
C THR A 460 -3.00 31.49 23.19
N ASP A 461 -1.73 31.78 23.46
CA ASP A 461 -1.29 33.13 23.79
C ASP A 461 -1.05 33.95 22.51
N SER A 462 -0.84 35.26 22.64
CA SER A 462 -0.60 36.14 21.50
C SER A 462 0.63 35.74 20.67
N THR A 463 1.63 35.12 21.31
CA THR A 463 2.86 34.64 20.69
C THR A 463 2.58 33.44 19.78
N THR A 464 1.78 32.49 20.27
CA THR A 464 1.35 31.29 19.55
C THR A 464 0.43 31.65 18.39
N GLU A 465 -0.49 32.61 18.58
CA GLU A 465 -1.32 33.11 17.48
C GLU A 465 -0.50 33.81 16.39
N GLN A 466 0.50 34.60 16.77
CA GLN A 466 1.37 35.31 15.83
C GLN A 466 2.26 34.33 15.06
N PHE A 467 2.83 33.34 15.75
CA PHE A 467 3.59 32.23 15.16
C PHE A 467 2.75 31.41 14.17
N VAL A 468 1.51 31.10 14.51
CA VAL A 468 0.54 30.45 13.62
C VAL A 468 0.19 31.30 12.41
N LYS A 469 0.01 32.62 12.59
CA LYS A 469 -0.28 33.55 11.48
C LYS A 469 0.90 33.65 10.51
N GLU A 470 2.14 33.65 11.01
CA GLU A 470 3.35 33.62 10.19
C GLU A 470 3.52 32.28 9.44
N LEU A 471 3.03 31.18 10.02
CA LEU A 471 2.97 29.84 9.40
C LEU A 471 1.86 29.66 8.36
N ARG A 472 0.79 30.46 8.43
CA ARG A 472 -0.35 30.35 7.52
C ARG A 472 0.02 30.93 6.15
N TRP A 473 -0.06 30.06 5.16
CA TRP A 473 -0.03 30.38 3.73
C TRP A 473 -0.94 31.58 3.44
N GLY A 474 -0.37 32.74 3.10
CA GLY A 474 -1.12 33.80 2.43
C GLY A 474 -1.50 33.30 1.04
N GLU A 475 -2.78 33.36 0.66
CA GLU A 475 -3.40 32.61 -0.45
C GLU A 475 -2.67 32.70 -1.81
N GLU A 476 -1.75 33.65 -2.00
CA GLU A 476 -1.10 33.87 -3.29
C GLU A 476 0.38 33.46 -3.41
N ASP A 477 1.20 33.37 -2.34
CA ASP A 477 2.63 33.02 -2.48
C ASP A 477 3.26 32.64 -1.14
N ALA A 478 3.54 31.34 -0.90
CA ALA A 478 3.93 30.89 0.44
C ALA A 478 5.01 29.79 0.54
N TYR A 479 5.67 29.40 -0.55
CA TYR A 479 6.77 28.42 -0.42
C TYR A 479 8.00 29.04 0.27
N ASP A 480 8.28 30.31 -0.01
CA ASP A 480 9.56 30.95 0.38
C ASP A 480 9.49 31.75 1.69
N LYS A 481 8.31 31.89 2.31
CA LYS A 481 8.11 32.81 3.45
C LYS A 481 8.13 32.16 4.82
N ILE A 482 8.03 30.83 4.92
CA ILE A 482 8.12 30.16 6.22
C ILE A 482 9.57 29.91 6.60
N ASN A 483 10.07 30.65 7.59
CA ASN A 483 11.43 30.50 8.12
C ASN A 483 11.52 29.28 9.06
N PHE A 484 11.83 28.12 8.51
CA PHE A 484 11.91 26.87 9.27
C PHE A 484 13.09 26.76 10.23
N THR A 485 14.17 27.47 9.95
CA THR A 485 15.28 27.59 10.89
C THR A 485 14.80 28.26 12.17
N ALA A 486 14.02 29.35 12.05
CA ALA A 486 13.38 29.99 13.20
C ALA A 486 12.33 29.08 13.86
N LEU A 487 11.63 28.26 13.07
CA LEU A 487 10.63 27.32 13.57
C LEU A 487 11.23 26.20 14.42
N GLN A 488 12.29 25.53 13.96
CA GLN A 488 12.99 24.48 14.70
C GLN A 488 13.72 25.01 15.94
N GLN A 489 14.13 26.28 15.90
CA GLN A 489 14.74 26.97 17.04
C GLN A 489 13.69 27.48 18.04
N SER A 490 12.40 27.45 17.70
CA SER A 490 11.33 27.87 18.60
C SER A 490 11.12 26.81 19.69
N PRO A 491 11.04 27.18 20.97
CA PRO A 491 10.69 26.25 22.04
C PRO A 491 9.31 25.60 21.84
N LEU A 492 8.41 26.24 21.06
CA LEU A 492 7.09 25.71 20.70
C LEU A 492 7.17 24.53 19.70
N TRP A 493 8.31 24.32 19.04
CA TRP A 493 8.50 23.19 18.13
C TRP A 493 8.43 21.84 18.85
N GLU A 494 9.05 21.76 20.03
CA GLU A 494 9.00 20.55 20.88
C GLU A 494 7.62 20.35 21.51
N GLU A 495 6.77 21.38 21.58
CA GLU A 495 5.37 21.21 21.99
C GLU A 495 4.51 20.67 20.85
N LEU A 496 4.74 21.15 19.62
CA LEU A 496 4.01 20.74 18.42
C LEU A 496 4.36 19.32 17.96
N PHE A 497 5.65 19.01 17.99
CA PHE A 497 6.23 17.75 17.55
C PHE A 497 7.19 17.23 18.61
N PRO A 498 6.67 16.83 19.79
CA PRO A 498 7.52 16.41 20.90
C PRO A 498 8.45 15.29 20.47
N PRO A 499 9.78 15.47 20.65
CA PRO A 499 10.71 14.41 20.35
C PRO A 499 10.43 13.26 21.31
N ARG A 500 10.28 12.06 20.75
CA ARG A 500 10.51 10.76 21.40
C ARG A 500 10.39 10.78 22.93
N ARG A 501 9.18 10.86 23.46
CA ARG A 501 8.93 10.24 24.76
C ARG A 501 8.28 8.92 24.50
N ASP A 502 8.91 7.89 25.04
CA ASP A 502 8.38 6.55 25.16
C ASP A 502 6.96 6.66 25.67
N ALA A 503 6.00 6.67 24.75
CA ALA A 503 4.62 6.44 25.08
C ALA A 503 4.60 4.99 25.54
N LEU A 504 4.83 4.82 26.85
CA LEU A 504 4.10 3.83 27.62
C LEU A 504 2.70 3.78 27.03
N LEU A 505 2.20 2.57 26.84
CA LEU A 505 0.84 2.27 26.38
C LEU A 505 -0.24 2.76 27.38
N ASP A 506 0.10 3.77 28.19
CA ASP A 506 -0.68 4.37 29.26
C ASP A 506 -1.91 5.05 28.69
N ASP A 507 -3.01 4.38 28.95
CA ASP A 507 -4.35 4.89 29.14
C ASP A 507 -4.85 5.83 28.03
N GLY A 508 -5.49 5.23 27.02
CA GLY A 508 -6.44 5.98 26.20
C GLY A 508 -7.55 6.62 27.05
N PRO A 509 -8.54 7.27 26.43
CA PRO A 509 -8.54 8.36 25.47
C PRO A 509 -8.88 9.67 26.20
N ARG A 510 -7.99 10.66 26.34
CA ARG A 510 -8.42 11.97 26.89
C ARG A 510 -7.92 13.20 26.15
N TRP A 511 -6.83 13.09 25.40
CA TRP A 511 -6.26 14.20 24.62
C TRP A 511 -6.37 13.98 23.11
N TRP A 512 -6.74 12.76 22.68
CA TRP A 512 -6.79 12.33 21.28
C TRP A 512 -8.18 12.45 20.63
N ASP A 513 -9.24 12.64 21.43
CA ASP A 513 -10.62 12.60 20.91
C ASP A 513 -11.08 13.93 20.29
N ASP A 514 -10.47 15.07 20.68
CA ASP A 514 -10.95 16.41 20.30
C ASP A 514 -9.96 17.29 19.50
N THR A 515 -8.67 16.93 19.37
CA THR A 515 -7.59 17.88 18.99
C THR A 515 -7.26 18.01 17.50
N LEU A 516 -7.87 17.25 16.58
CA LEU A 516 -7.64 17.44 15.13
C LEU A 516 -8.93 17.24 14.31
N LEU A 517 -10.06 17.73 14.83
CA LEU A 517 -11.25 17.89 14.00
C LEU A 517 -11.02 19.09 13.10
N ILE A 518 -10.65 18.86 11.84
CA ILE A 518 -10.73 19.88 10.78
C ILE A 518 -12.17 20.39 10.73
N LYS A 519 -12.50 21.42 11.53
CA LYS A 519 -13.84 22.04 11.60
C LYS A 519 -14.02 23.07 10.49
N ASP A 520 -12.91 23.58 9.92
CA ASP A 520 -12.92 24.66 8.92
C ASP A 520 -12.97 24.17 7.46
N ALA A 521 -13.07 22.86 7.24
CA ALA A 521 -13.71 22.39 6.03
C ALA A 521 -15.08 21.91 6.48
N GLN A 522 -16.13 22.67 6.19
CA GLN A 522 -17.36 21.99 5.74
C GLN A 522 -16.85 20.96 4.74
N PHE A 523 -16.86 19.69 5.14
CA PHE A 523 -16.53 18.61 4.24
C PHE A 523 -17.66 18.65 3.23
N ASP A 524 -17.46 19.43 2.17
CA ASP A 524 -18.17 19.20 0.93
C ASP A 524 -17.69 17.83 0.46
N VAL A 525 -18.28 16.79 1.04
CA VAL A 525 -18.40 15.51 0.39
C VAL A 525 -18.93 15.88 -0.97
N GLY A 526 -18.13 15.64 -2.01
CA GLY A 526 -18.65 15.71 -3.36
C GLY A 526 -19.63 14.56 -3.50
N VAL A 527 -20.81 14.65 -2.91
CA VAL A 527 -21.90 13.77 -3.26
C VAL A 527 -22.24 14.19 -4.67
N SER A 528 -21.90 13.35 -5.64
CA SER A 528 -22.40 13.52 -6.99
C SER A 528 -23.92 13.62 -6.91
N TRP A 529 -24.47 14.78 -7.22
CA TRP A 529 -25.92 14.97 -7.40
C TRP A 529 -26.42 14.31 -8.69
N TYR A 530 -25.53 13.75 -9.51
CA TYR A 530 -25.90 12.99 -10.70
C TYR A 530 -25.97 11.50 -10.40
N PRO A 531 -27.03 10.83 -10.87
CA PRO A 531 -27.22 9.40 -10.68
C PRO A 531 -26.11 8.65 -11.42
N PHE A 532 -25.52 7.68 -10.71
CA PHE A 532 -24.72 6.56 -11.21
C PHE A 532 -24.82 6.33 -12.72
N THR A 533 -23.67 6.15 -13.39
CA THR A 533 -23.67 5.94 -14.84
C THR A 533 -22.93 4.66 -15.20
N VAL A 534 -23.50 3.92 -16.15
CA VAL A 534 -22.83 2.82 -16.81
C VAL A 534 -22.25 3.35 -18.12
N LEU A 535 -20.93 3.23 -18.29
CA LEU A 535 -20.23 3.63 -19.50
C LEU A 535 -20.14 2.43 -20.43
N ASN A 536 -20.60 2.58 -21.67
CA ASN A 536 -20.22 1.67 -22.74
C ASN A 536 -18.92 2.19 -23.38
N THR A 537 -17.80 1.47 -23.20
CA THR A 537 -16.47 1.93 -23.63
C THR A 537 -16.31 2.06 -25.15
N THR A 538 -17.22 1.49 -25.94
CA THR A 538 -17.24 1.65 -27.40
C THR A 538 -18.11 2.81 -27.87
N LYS A 539 -19.20 3.11 -27.16
CA LYS A 539 -20.16 4.16 -27.53
C LYS A 539 -19.93 5.51 -26.83
N LYS A 540 -19.13 5.56 -25.76
CA LYS A 540 -18.76 6.77 -24.99
C LYS A 540 -19.95 7.60 -24.45
N TYR A 541 -21.13 6.98 -24.27
CA TYR A 541 -22.27 7.63 -23.61
C TYR A 541 -22.46 7.10 -22.18
N LEU A 542 -22.89 7.98 -21.28
CA LEU A 542 -23.29 7.65 -19.92
C LEU A 542 -24.75 7.20 -19.93
N LEU A 543 -25.03 6.02 -19.37
CA LEU A 543 -26.37 5.43 -19.33
C LEU A 543 -26.83 5.20 -17.89
N PRO A 544 -28.15 5.18 -17.60
CA PRO A 544 -28.64 4.92 -16.25
C PRO A 544 -28.27 3.50 -15.78
N PRO A 545 -28.26 3.22 -14.46
CA PRO A 545 -27.90 1.90 -13.89
C PRO A 545 -28.77 0.73 -14.34
N THR A 546 -29.95 1.06 -14.89
CA THR A 546 -30.94 0.13 -15.42
C THR A 546 -30.72 -0.20 -16.90
N ALA A 547 -29.86 0.54 -17.61
CA ALA A 547 -29.60 0.31 -19.02
C ALA A 547 -28.73 -0.92 -19.25
N ASP A 548 -29.10 -1.74 -20.23
CA ASP A 548 -28.22 -2.79 -20.74
C ASP A 548 -27.15 -2.15 -21.64
N VAL A 549 -25.91 -2.18 -21.17
CA VAL A 549 -24.76 -1.61 -21.88
C VAL A 549 -23.99 -2.65 -22.68
N GLY A 550 -24.44 -3.91 -22.66
CA GLY A 550 -23.80 -5.03 -23.33
C GLY A 550 -22.39 -5.35 -22.80
N LYS A 551 -21.60 -6.05 -23.61
CA LYS A 551 -20.27 -6.58 -23.25
C LYS A 551 -19.25 -5.50 -22.82
N TYR A 552 -19.46 -4.23 -23.17
CA TYR A 552 -18.50 -3.15 -22.95
C TYR A 552 -18.84 -2.24 -21.77
N GLY A 553 -19.69 -2.71 -20.86
CA GLY A 553 -20.14 -1.98 -19.69
C GLY A 553 -19.08 -1.81 -18.60
N VAL A 554 -19.03 -0.61 -18.02
CA VAL A 554 -18.26 -0.29 -16.82
C VAL A 554 -19.13 0.58 -15.90
N ALA A 555 -19.15 0.30 -14.60
CA ALA A 555 -19.76 1.21 -13.63
C ALA A 555 -18.77 2.30 -13.27
N SER A 556 -19.19 3.57 -13.36
CA SER A 556 -18.35 4.70 -12.98
C SER A 556 -19.11 5.70 -12.12
N GLY A 557 -18.45 6.11 -11.03
CA GLY A 557 -18.76 7.34 -10.34
C GLY A 557 -17.90 8.45 -10.93
N ILE A 558 -18.47 9.24 -11.83
CA ILE A 558 -17.91 10.56 -12.13
C ILE A 558 -18.40 11.46 -11.00
N LEU A 559 -17.52 12.25 -10.39
CA LEU A 559 -17.91 13.40 -9.57
C LEU A 559 -18.18 14.59 -10.48
N PRO A 560 -19.42 14.91 -10.89
CA PRO A 560 -19.68 16.03 -11.76
C PRO A 560 -20.02 17.18 -10.83
N ARG A 561 -18.98 17.76 -10.24
CA ARG A 561 -19.10 19.06 -9.58
C ARG A 561 -18.73 20.12 -10.62
N LYS A 562 -19.69 20.98 -10.97
CA LYS A 562 -19.47 22.10 -11.91
C LYS A 562 -18.37 23.06 -11.42
N ASP A 563 -18.12 23.09 -10.11
CA ASP A 563 -17.04 23.81 -9.42
C ASP A 563 -15.68 23.07 -9.38
N LEU A 564 -15.63 21.80 -9.82
CA LEU A 564 -14.41 20.98 -9.93
C LEU A 564 -14.09 20.64 -11.39
N MET A 565 -14.67 21.34 -12.36
CA MET A 565 -14.29 21.23 -13.77
C MET A 565 -12.85 21.73 -13.98
N CYS A 566 -11.89 20.83 -13.84
CA CYS A 566 -10.60 21.03 -14.48
C CYS A 566 -10.80 20.92 -15.99
N ILE A 567 -10.77 22.06 -16.66
CA ILE A 567 -10.67 22.11 -18.11
C ILE A 567 -9.38 21.37 -18.47
N TRP A 568 -9.53 20.23 -19.13
CA TRP A 568 -8.45 19.58 -19.86
C TRP A 568 -8.13 20.47 -21.06
N HIS A 569 -6.96 21.09 -21.02
CA HIS A 569 -6.25 21.53 -22.22
C HIS A 569 -4.93 20.77 -22.28
#